data_AF-A0A9Q1BDV2-F1
#
_entry.id   AF-A0A9Q1BDV2-F1
#
_cell.length_a   1.000
_cell.length_b   1.000
_cell.length_c   1.000
_cell.angle_alpha   90.00
_cell.angle_beta   90.00
_cell.angle_gamma   90.00
#
_symmetry.space_group_name_H-M   'P 1'
#
loop_
_entity.id
_entity.type
_entity.pdbx_description
1 polymer ?
#
loop_
_entity_poly.entity_id
_entity_poly.type
_entity_poly.pdbx_seq_one_letter_code
_entity_poly.pdbx_strand_id
1 'polypeptide(L)'
;MPRAAQRSASRRSDISDVDADQQLAENELAKLQRQYRIMEGDRNAYNIESQDLIRRQLAEIKTLEAEKQELLKDLKLSDSQTNLGKDDGNIDKLNQLITERDKYNQVIQEEHDRQKELDAKIRAKEKEIRGQHKKMGGVHASTQHTSKTQKAIRVKENRLHQANSKFNDMLTLNAKLREEIDSLRVERSRFENIRKKLDKEYSDLRAQMGEVIDQSTQAYDARDEAQAKMILLKEKADKDMAQHQQEMKELQRIIDHEKKLREFMTIKGKEREEDEFLVALRNKREADEDEKRRRERQEDSIEAYEEAFQRIIEVTGESDLHKLVGKFIEVEDRNFALFNYVNEKNNQIESLQEQIWETQNEIKKFESQGLEMEEERKKILKSLEERQTGASKDADEYESKLKSVNKILDQLKAGVDSLFTKINCDRSTIDEMLGSTAGVSDETIMQYLGLVEQRTNELLAVSVYVDVKNADEVETKVPSLLGKGPIPAPQQLLIMAPSTGDEYDSDQGSELSDEENRPLTQGELKQRIMKGVLKKEAAAAKKGFQYDLSGAKDLKQQKQTIPEKKRAGKR
;
A
#
# COMPACT_ATOMS: atom_id res chain seq x y z
N MET A 1 52.34 135.68 60.10
CA MET A 1 52.11 134.80 61.27
C MET A 1 53.47 134.40 61.85
N PRO A 2 53.58 134.23 63.18
CA PRO A 2 54.65 134.82 63.97
C PRO A 2 55.52 133.79 64.71
N ARG A 3 56.39 134.30 65.60
CA ARG A 3 56.90 133.70 66.85
C ARG A 3 58.02 132.67 66.69
N ALA A 4 59.04 132.63 67.56
CA ALA A 4 59.32 133.29 68.83
C ALA A 4 60.86 133.21 69.04
N ALA A 5 61.53 134.26 69.52
CA ALA A 5 61.83 134.54 70.95
C ALA A 5 62.72 133.44 71.58
N GLN A 6 63.82 133.68 72.31
CA GLN A 6 64.14 134.72 73.30
C GLN A 6 65.65 134.58 73.63
N ARG A 7 66.45 135.67 73.67
CA ARG A 7 66.88 136.44 74.86
C ARG A 7 67.94 135.74 75.74
N SER A 8 69.17 136.28 75.80
CA SER A 8 69.71 137.25 76.81
C SER A 8 70.37 136.53 78.00
N ALA A 9 71.40 136.97 78.72
CA ALA A 9 71.97 138.27 79.06
C ALA A 9 73.37 137.99 79.71
N SER A 10 74.44 138.75 79.43
CA SER A 10 74.93 139.93 80.19
C SER A 10 75.31 139.71 81.66
N ARG A 11 76.57 140.03 82.01
CA ARG A 11 77.03 140.94 83.09
C ARG A 11 78.57 140.82 83.20
N ARG A 12 79.39 141.83 82.90
CA ARG A 12 79.67 143.11 83.58
C ARG A 12 80.23 142.97 85.01
N SER A 13 81.49 143.42 85.17
CA SER A 13 82.02 144.34 86.21
C SER A 13 83.56 144.34 86.07
N ASP A 14 84.29 145.39 85.65
CA ASP A 14 84.29 146.82 85.98
C ASP A 14 85.02 147.15 87.31
N ILE A 15 85.76 148.27 87.30
CA ILE A 15 86.58 148.96 88.36
C ILE A 15 88.05 148.51 88.51
N SER A 16 89.09 149.36 88.45
CA SER A 16 89.28 150.84 88.52
C SER A 16 90.62 151.24 87.86
N ASP A 17 90.70 152.24 86.97
CA ASP A 17 90.92 153.70 87.18
C ASP A 17 92.42 154.04 87.38
N VAL A 18 93.13 154.60 86.39
CA VAL A 18 93.22 156.05 86.07
C VAL A 18 93.52 156.26 84.55
N ASP A 19 92.84 157.21 83.85
CA ASP A 19 93.20 157.90 82.56
C ASP A 19 92.06 158.05 81.50
N ALA A 20 90.88 158.53 81.89
CA ALA A 20 89.63 158.46 81.10
C ALA A 20 89.41 159.44 79.92
N ASP A 21 90.24 160.47 79.68
CA ASP A 21 89.83 161.56 78.75
C ASP A 21 90.33 161.45 77.30
N GLN A 22 91.21 160.50 76.97
CA GLN A 22 91.70 160.33 75.58
C GLN A 22 90.84 159.37 74.73
N GLN A 23 89.91 158.63 75.34
CA GLN A 23 89.12 157.58 74.68
C GLN A 23 87.80 158.05 74.03
N LEU A 24 87.30 159.26 74.32
CA LEU A 24 86.03 159.74 73.75
C LEU A 24 86.15 160.15 72.26
N ALA A 25 87.30 160.68 71.83
CA ALA A 25 87.51 161.12 70.44
C ALA A 25 87.82 159.95 69.46
N GLU A 26 88.46 158.88 69.93
CA GLU A 26 88.72 157.68 69.10
C GLU A 26 87.44 156.89 68.82
N ASN A 27 86.45 156.93 69.73
CA ASN A 27 85.21 156.17 69.62
C ASN A 27 84.24 156.68 68.53
N GLU A 28 84.21 158.00 68.24
CA GLU A 28 83.37 158.53 67.14
C GLU A 28 83.98 158.27 65.76
N LEU A 29 85.30 158.41 65.62
CA LEU A 29 86.01 158.10 64.37
C LEU A 29 85.87 156.60 64.01
N ALA A 30 85.97 155.73 65.02
CA ALA A 30 85.79 154.29 64.84
C ALA A 30 84.36 153.92 64.40
N LYS A 31 83.33 154.66 64.85
CA LYS A 31 81.93 154.43 64.45
C LYS A 31 81.69 154.73 62.96
N LEU A 32 82.17 155.88 62.48
CA LEU A 32 81.99 156.30 61.08
C LEU A 32 82.78 155.42 60.11
N GLN A 33 84.02 155.04 60.46
CA GLN A 33 84.80 154.08 59.67
C GLN A 33 84.14 152.70 59.62
N ARG A 34 83.48 152.27 60.70
CA ARG A 34 82.72 151.00 60.74
C ARG A 34 81.48 151.06 59.86
N GLN A 35 80.78 152.19 59.83
CA GLN A 35 79.57 152.37 59.02
C GLN A 35 79.87 152.40 57.51
N TYR A 36 80.96 153.04 57.10
CA TYR A 36 81.41 153.04 55.71
C TYR A 36 81.82 151.62 55.26
N ARG A 37 82.54 150.89 56.12
CA ARG A 37 82.95 149.49 55.85
C ARG A 37 81.75 148.53 55.75
N ILE A 38 80.68 148.76 56.50
CA ILE A 38 79.44 147.96 56.42
C ILE A 38 78.72 148.25 55.10
N MET A 39 78.50 149.51 54.73
CA MET A 39 77.83 149.84 53.46
C MET A 39 78.62 149.39 52.22
N GLU A 40 79.95 149.50 52.27
CA GLU A 40 80.81 149.01 51.19
C GLU A 40 80.77 147.46 51.13
N GLY A 41 80.69 146.80 52.28
CA GLY A 41 80.45 145.36 52.39
C GLY A 41 79.09 144.94 51.82
N ASP A 42 78.01 145.65 52.15
CA ASP A 42 76.65 145.37 51.68
C ASP A 42 76.50 145.61 50.17
N ARG A 43 77.10 146.69 49.64
CA ARG A 43 77.12 146.94 48.18
C ARG A 43 77.86 145.84 47.43
N ASN A 44 78.97 145.36 47.99
CA ASN A 44 79.74 144.28 47.40
C ASN A 44 79.00 142.94 47.50
N ALA A 45 78.34 142.67 48.64
CA ALA A 45 77.50 141.49 48.85
C ALA A 45 76.33 141.44 47.86
N TYR A 46 75.63 142.55 47.64
CA TYR A 46 74.50 142.61 46.70
C TYR A 46 74.94 142.41 45.24
N ASN A 47 76.13 142.93 44.87
CA ASN A 47 76.68 142.73 43.53
C ASN A 47 77.08 141.26 43.31
N ILE A 48 77.72 140.64 44.30
CA ILE A 48 78.07 139.21 44.28
C ILE A 48 76.80 138.37 44.20
N GLU A 49 75.79 138.65 45.03
CA GLU A 49 74.54 137.89 45.07
C GLU A 49 73.74 138.03 43.78
N SER A 50 73.72 139.23 43.17
CA SER A 50 73.12 139.45 41.85
C SER A 50 73.86 138.71 40.74
N GLN A 51 75.21 138.69 40.76
CA GLN A 51 75.99 137.93 39.78
C GLN A 51 75.83 136.42 39.96
N ASP A 52 75.74 135.94 41.20
CA ASP A 52 75.51 134.52 41.50
C ASP A 52 74.09 134.07 41.14
N LEU A 53 73.08 134.94 41.25
CA LEU A 53 71.73 134.66 40.77
C LEU A 53 71.70 134.55 39.23
N ILE A 54 72.35 135.49 38.53
CA ILE A 54 72.47 135.45 37.06
C ILE A 54 73.23 134.20 36.61
N ARG A 55 74.32 133.82 37.29
CA ARG A 55 75.02 132.55 37.00
C ARG A 55 74.12 131.34 37.18
N ARG A 56 73.31 131.28 38.25
CA ARG A 56 72.36 130.18 38.48
C ARG A 56 71.31 130.10 37.37
N GLN A 57 70.71 131.23 37.00
CA GLN A 57 69.73 131.27 35.90
C GLN A 57 70.34 130.86 34.56
N LEU A 58 71.56 131.30 34.25
CA LEU A 58 72.27 130.87 33.04
C LEU A 58 72.64 129.39 33.06
N ALA A 59 73.01 128.84 34.22
CA ALA A 59 73.25 127.40 34.37
C ALA A 59 71.96 126.59 34.14
N GLU A 60 70.82 127.05 34.65
CA GLU A 60 69.53 126.38 34.50
C GLU A 60 68.97 126.47 33.07
N ILE A 61 69.16 127.61 32.39
CA ILE A 61 68.85 127.70 30.95
C ILE A 61 69.70 126.69 30.17
N LYS A 62 70.99 126.57 30.51
CA LYS A 62 71.87 125.61 29.84
C LYS A 62 71.44 124.16 30.08
N THR A 63 70.93 123.80 31.26
CA THR A 63 70.40 122.46 31.51
C THR A 63 69.11 122.22 30.74
N LEU A 64 68.17 123.17 30.72
CA LEU A 64 66.92 123.05 29.95
C LEU A 64 67.15 123.00 28.44
N GLU A 65 68.14 123.73 27.92
CA GLU A 65 68.53 123.63 26.51
C GLU A 65 69.13 122.26 26.19
N ALA A 66 69.89 121.66 27.11
CA ALA A 66 70.40 120.30 26.96
C ALA A 66 69.28 119.26 26.96
N GLU A 67 68.31 119.35 27.88
CA GLU A 67 67.13 118.47 27.92
C GLU A 67 66.27 118.62 26.67
N LYS A 68 66.05 119.85 26.20
CA LYS A 68 65.34 120.09 24.92
C LYS A 68 66.06 119.42 23.75
N GLN A 69 67.39 119.49 23.71
CA GLN A 69 68.17 118.83 22.66
C GLN A 69 68.08 117.31 22.76
N GLU A 70 68.01 116.75 23.97
CA GLU A 70 67.82 115.31 24.20
C GLU A 70 66.44 114.84 23.74
N LEU A 71 65.36 115.50 24.16
CA LEU A 71 64.00 115.16 23.74
C LEU A 71 63.81 115.29 22.21
N LEU A 72 64.43 116.29 21.58
CA LEU A 72 64.40 116.42 20.12
C LEU A 72 65.19 115.31 19.42
N LYS A 73 66.22 114.75 20.04
CA LYS A 73 66.92 113.57 19.51
C LYS A 73 66.03 112.34 19.63
N ASP A 74 65.36 112.13 20.76
CA ASP A 74 64.47 111.00 20.96
C ASP A 74 63.27 111.03 20.02
N LEU A 75 62.66 112.20 19.83
CA LEU A 75 61.59 112.37 18.84
C LEU A 75 62.08 112.04 17.43
N LYS A 76 63.26 112.53 17.03
CA LYS A 76 63.85 112.21 15.72
C LYS A 76 64.23 110.74 15.57
N LEU A 77 64.61 110.07 16.67
CA LEU A 77 64.88 108.63 16.68
C LEU A 77 63.58 107.84 16.55
N SER A 78 62.51 108.27 17.20
CA SER A 78 61.17 107.68 17.06
C SER A 78 60.62 107.87 15.64
N ASP A 79 60.69 109.10 15.13
CA ASP A 79 60.28 109.48 13.77
C ASP A 79 61.31 109.06 12.70
N SER A 80 62.36 108.34 13.10
CA SER A 80 63.34 107.83 12.16
C SER A 80 62.64 106.84 11.23
N GLN A 81 62.84 107.02 9.93
CA GLN A 81 62.29 106.15 8.89
C GLN A 81 62.59 104.66 9.15
N THR A 82 63.73 104.36 9.78
CA THR A 82 64.14 103.00 10.14
C THR A 82 63.26 102.41 11.25
N ASN A 83 62.81 103.20 12.22
CA ASN A 83 61.95 102.71 13.31
C ASN A 83 60.49 102.61 12.84
N LEU A 84 60.00 103.60 12.08
CA LEU A 84 58.69 103.51 11.43
C LEU A 84 58.58 102.28 10.51
N GLY A 85 59.62 101.99 9.72
CA GLY A 85 59.63 100.79 8.88
C GLY A 85 59.67 99.47 9.67
N LYS A 86 60.26 99.47 10.88
CA LYS A 86 60.18 98.31 11.78
C LYS A 86 58.77 98.16 12.36
N ASP A 87 58.11 99.26 12.70
CA ASP A 87 56.74 99.25 13.22
C ASP A 87 55.74 98.80 12.14
N ASP A 88 55.88 99.26 10.91
CA ASP A 88 55.10 98.77 9.76
C ASP A 88 55.33 97.26 9.53
N GLY A 89 56.60 96.81 9.59
CA GLY A 89 56.92 95.38 9.51
C GLY A 89 56.33 94.56 10.67
N ASN A 90 56.27 95.12 11.87
CA ASN A 90 55.62 94.50 13.02
C ASN A 90 54.09 94.43 12.84
N ILE A 91 53.47 95.47 12.27
CA ILE A 91 52.03 95.50 11.95
C ILE A 91 51.71 94.44 10.90
N ASP A 92 52.50 94.33 9.83
CA ASP A 92 52.33 93.29 8.82
C ASP A 92 52.47 91.89 9.42
N LYS A 93 53.45 91.71 10.32
CA LYS A 93 53.61 90.43 11.02
C LYS A 93 52.42 90.13 11.94
N LEU A 94 51.88 91.13 12.63
CA LEU A 94 50.71 90.98 13.49
C LEU A 94 49.46 90.63 12.68
N ASN A 95 49.26 91.27 11.53
CA ASN A 95 48.17 90.96 10.61
C ASN A 95 48.28 89.54 10.07
N GLN A 96 49.49 89.09 9.68
CA GLN A 96 49.71 87.69 9.28
C GLN A 96 49.31 86.72 10.40
N LEU A 97 49.77 86.95 11.63
CA LEU A 97 49.42 86.10 12.78
C LEU A 97 47.91 86.09 13.08
N ILE A 98 47.21 87.21 12.91
CA ILE A 98 45.74 87.27 13.04
C ILE A 98 45.08 86.41 11.97
N THR A 99 45.51 86.50 10.71
CA THR A 99 44.95 85.66 9.64
C THR A 99 45.22 84.17 9.85
N GLU A 100 46.40 83.81 10.39
CA GLU A 100 46.73 82.43 10.75
C GLU A 100 45.85 81.93 11.90
N ARG A 101 45.67 82.74 12.95
CA ARG A 101 44.75 82.43 14.05
C ARG A 101 43.33 82.18 13.54
N ASP A 102 42.83 83.03 12.65
CA ASP A 102 41.46 82.90 12.13
C ASP A 102 41.29 81.64 11.27
N LYS A 103 42.30 81.27 10.47
CA LYS A 103 42.34 79.99 9.76
C LYS A 103 42.31 78.80 10.72
N TYR A 104 43.13 78.81 11.77
CA TYR A 104 43.13 77.72 12.75
C TYR A 104 41.81 77.64 13.52
N ASN A 105 41.19 78.77 13.88
CA ASN A 105 39.87 78.78 14.51
C ASN A 105 38.80 78.17 13.59
N GLN A 106 38.86 78.44 12.28
CA GLN A 106 37.96 77.82 11.32
C GLN A 106 38.16 76.30 11.27
N VAL A 107 39.40 75.81 11.18
CA VAL A 107 39.69 74.37 11.17
C VAL A 107 39.25 73.70 12.47
N ILE A 108 39.48 74.34 13.63
CA ILE A 108 39.01 73.83 14.92
C ILE A 108 37.48 73.70 14.93
N GLN A 109 36.77 74.68 14.37
CA GLN A 109 35.31 74.66 14.29
C GLN A 109 34.81 73.52 13.38
N GLU A 110 35.42 73.36 12.21
CA GLU A 110 35.11 72.27 11.27
C GLU A 110 35.35 70.89 11.90
N GLU A 111 36.46 70.70 12.61
CA GLU A 111 36.74 69.46 13.35
C GLU A 111 35.76 69.22 14.51
N HIS A 112 35.35 70.28 15.22
CA HIS A 112 34.34 70.16 16.27
C HIS A 112 32.98 69.70 15.72
N ASP A 113 32.58 70.22 14.56
CA ASP A 113 31.32 69.83 13.92
C ASP A 113 31.40 68.41 13.36
N ARG A 114 32.57 68.00 12.84
CA ARG A 114 32.85 66.60 12.45
C ARG A 114 32.79 65.64 13.65
N GLN A 115 33.34 66.02 14.80
CA GLN A 115 33.24 65.23 16.03
C GLN A 115 31.78 65.05 16.48
N LYS A 116 30.97 66.12 16.46
CA LYS A 116 29.54 66.03 16.79
C LYS A 116 28.79 65.08 15.85
N GLU A 117 29.11 65.10 14.55
CA GLU A 117 28.48 64.20 13.58
C GLU A 117 28.87 62.73 13.85
N LEU A 118 30.14 62.46 14.14
CA LEU A 118 30.61 61.12 14.50
C LEU A 118 29.99 60.62 15.80
N ASP A 119 29.90 61.46 16.84
CA ASP A 119 29.23 61.11 18.10
C ASP A 119 27.75 60.78 17.90
N ALA A 120 27.06 61.52 17.03
CA ALA A 120 25.68 61.22 16.67
C ALA A 120 25.55 59.86 15.98
N LYS A 121 26.46 59.53 15.05
CA LYS A 121 26.51 58.22 14.37
C LYS A 121 26.82 57.08 15.35
N ILE A 122 27.75 57.28 16.28
CA ILE A 122 28.09 56.31 17.33
C ILE A 122 26.86 56.03 18.19
N ARG A 123 26.17 57.07 18.69
CA ARG A 123 24.95 56.90 19.50
C ARG A 123 23.85 56.16 18.75
N ALA A 124 23.65 56.45 17.46
CA ALA A 124 22.68 55.76 16.63
C ALA A 124 23.01 54.26 16.52
N LYS A 125 24.28 53.92 16.25
CA LYS A 125 24.74 52.53 16.15
C LYS A 125 24.68 51.78 17.48
N GLU A 126 25.05 52.41 18.58
CA GLU A 126 24.88 51.82 19.92
C GLU A 126 23.41 51.54 20.25
N LYS A 127 22.49 52.41 19.82
CA LYS A 127 21.04 52.19 20.00
C LYS A 127 20.57 50.99 19.16
N GLU A 128 21.05 50.86 17.93
CA GLU A 128 20.77 49.71 17.05
C GLU A 128 21.28 48.40 17.66
N ILE A 129 22.53 48.37 18.12
CA ILE A 129 23.16 47.23 18.80
C ILE A 129 22.36 46.83 20.05
N ARG A 130 22.00 47.78 20.91
CA ARG A 130 21.15 47.51 22.08
C ARG A 130 19.79 46.94 21.69
N GLY A 131 19.20 47.44 20.61
CA GLY A 131 17.96 46.89 20.05
C GLY A 131 18.10 45.44 19.59
N GLN A 132 19.18 45.11 18.90
CA GLN A 132 19.46 43.73 18.47
C GLN A 132 19.71 42.81 19.67
N HIS A 133 20.52 43.22 20.66
CA HIS A 133 20.73 42.42 21.87
C HIS A 133 19.44 42.12 22.63
N LYS A 134 18.51 43.08 22.69
CA LYS A 134 17.19 42.88 23.31
C LYS A 134 16.32 41.89 22.52
N LYS A 135 16.37 41.94 21.18
CA LYS A 135 15.66 40.98 20.31
C LYS A 135 16.25 39.57 20.37
N MET A 136 17.57 39.43 20.48
CA MET A 136 18.25 38.14 20.54
C MET A 136 18.05 37.40 21.87
N GLY A 137 17.46 38.03 22.89
CA GLY A 137 17.01 37.33 24.11
C GLY A 137 18.14 36.80 25.00
N GLY A 138 19.40 37.21 24.77
CA GLY A 138 20.58 36.75 25.49
C GLY A 138 21.28 35.55 24.84
N VAL A 139 22.56 35.37 25.16
CA VAL A 139 23.46 34.38 24.50
C VAL A 139 22.95 32.93 24.62
N HIS A 140 22.19 32.62 25.68
CA HIS A 140 21.68 31.27 25.96
C HIS A 140 20.25 31.02 25.44
N ALA A 141 19.59 32.02 24.83
CA ALA A 141 18.22 31.85 24.33
C ALA A 141 18.17 30.85 23.15
N SER A 142 19.16 30.93 22.26
CA SER A 142 19.27 30.01 21.11
C SER A 142 19.48 28.56 21.58
N THR A 143 20.43 28.32 22.48
CA THR A 143 20.73 26.97 23.00
C THR A 143 19.55 26.40 23.80
N GLN A 144 18.85 27.21 24.60
CA GLN A 144 17.64 26.77 25.29
C GLN A 144 16.50 26.44 24.32
N HIS A 145 16.31 27.23 23.26
CA HIS A 145 15.30 26.96 22.24
C HIS A 145 15.60 25.64 21.52
N THR A 146 16.84 25.43 21.07
CA THR A 146 17.26 24.17 20.44
C THR A 146 17.08 22.97 21.37
N SER A 147 17.45 23.09 22.65
CA SER A 147 17.25 22.03 23.64
C SER A 147 15.77 21.70 23.87
N LYS A 148 14.90 22.72 23.96
CA LYS A 148 13.44 22.53 24.08
C LYS A 148 12.86 21.86 22.85
N THR A 149 13.25 22.29 21.66
CA THR A 149 12.83 21.67 20.40
C THR A 149 13.27 20.22 20.32
N GLN A 150 14.51 19.91 20.70
CA GLN A 150 15.01 18.53 20.65
C GLN A 150 14.33 17.62 21.69
N LYS A 151 14.01 18.13 22.88
CA LYS A 151 13.15 17.41 23.84
C LYS A 151 11.75 17.16 23.28
N ALA A 152 11.16 18.14 22.59
CA ALA A 152 9.85 17.98 21.96
C ALA A 152 9.88 16.94 20.83
N ILE A 153 10.94 16.94 20.00
CA ILE A 153 11.18 15.92 18.97
C ILE A 153 11.22 14.53 19.59
N ARG A 154 12.04 14.31 20.62
CA ARG A 154 12.14 13.00 21.31
C ARG A 154 10.80 12.52 21.89
N VAL A 155 10.00 13.42 22.45
CA VAL A 155 8.66 13.07 22.97
C VAL A 155 7.73 12.64 21.83
N LYS A 156 7.79 13.33 20.69
CA LYS A 156 6.99 12.99 19.50
C LYS A 156 7.45 11.66 18.88
N GLU A 157 8.76 11.43 18.79
CA GLU A 157 9.35 10.16 18.34
C GLU A 157 8.92 9.00 19.24
N ASN A 158 9.00 9.15 20.57
CA ASN A 158 8.55 8.12 21.50
C ASN A 158 7.05 7.83 21.37
N ARG A 159 6.23 8.86 21.15
CA ARG A 159 4.79 8.69 20.95
C ARG A 159 4.49 8.01 19.62
N LEU A 160 5.25 8.32 18.56
CA LEU A 160 5.16 7.64 17.27
C LEU A 160 5.57 6.18 17.40
N HIS A 161 6.67 5.89 18.08
CA HIS A 161 7.12 4.52 18.34
C HIS A 161 6.07 3.71 19.11
N GLN A 162 5.48 4.26 20.17
CA GLN A 162 4.39 3.60 20.89
C GLN A 162 3.15 3.36 20.02
N ALA A 163 2.80 4.30 19.15
CA ALA A 163 1.69 4.13 18.21
C ALA A 163 1.98 3.03 17.17
N ASN A 164 3.20 3.02 16.61
CA ASN A 164 3.64 1.99 15.67
C ASN A 164 3.70 0.60 16.32
N SER A 165 4.20 0.49 17.55
CA SER A 165 4.19 -0.78 18.30
C SER A 165 2.77 -1.30 18.45
N LYS A 166 1.82 -0.47 18.92
CA LYS A 166 0.42 -0.86 19.05
C LYS A 166 -0.23 -1.23 17.72
N PHE A 167 0.12 -0.50 16.65
CA PHE A 167 -0.36 -0.80 15.31
C PHE A 167 0.14 -2.18 14.83
N ASN A 168 1.42 -2.46 15.02
CA ASN A 168 2.01 -3.77 14.70
C ASN A 168 1.37 -4.88 15.53
N ASP A 169 1.16 -4.68 16.83
CA ASP A 169 0.46 -5.64 17.69
C ASP A 169 -0.95 -5.95 17.13
N MET A 170 -1.69 -4.91 16.73
CA MET A 170 -3.01 -5.08 16.10
C MET A 170 -2.94 -5.79 14.75
N LEU A 171 -1.91 -5.56 13.94
CA LEU A 171 -1.69 -6.30 12.69
C LEU A 171 -1.41 -7.78 12.95
N THR A 172 -0.57 -8.11 13.94
CA THR A 172 -0.30 -9.50 14.30
C THR A 172 -1.55 -10.20 14.83
N LEU A 173 -2.36 -9.51 15.64
CA LEU A 173 -3.65 -10.03 16.11
C LEU A 173 -4.61 -10.24 14.94
N ASN A 174 -4.67 -9.30 13.98
CA ASN A 174 -5.51 -9.44 12.79
C ASN A 174 -5.07 -10.64 11.93
N ALA A 175 -3.77 -10.86 11.77
CA ALA A 175 -3.23 -12.02 11.07
C ALA A 175 -3.66 -13.34 11.75
N LYS A 176 -3.53 -13.44 13.07
CA LYS A 176 -3.99 -14.61 13.85
C LYS A 176 -5.48 -14.85 13.71
N LEU A 177 -6.30 -13.80 13.79
CA LEU A 177 -7.76 -13.91 13.61
C LEU A 177 -8.13 -14.36 12.19
N ARG A 178 -7.38 -13.93 11.17
CA ARG A 178 -7.60 -14.41 9.79
C ARG A 178 -7.28 -15.90 9.66
N GLU A 179 -6.17 -16.34 10.22
CA GLU A 179 -5.79 -17.76 10.25
C GLU A 179 -6.85 -18.60 10.98
N GLU A 180 -7.37 -18.11 12.12
CA GLU A 180 -8.46 -18.76 12.85
C GLU A 180 -9.75 -18.84 12.01
N ILE A 181 -10.12 -17.76 11.31
CA ILE A 181 -11.28 -17.75 10.41
C ILE A 181 -11.09 -18.78 9.27
N ASP A 182 -9.91 -18.86 8.69
CA ASP A 182 -9.64 -19.80 7.60
C ASP A 182 -9.63 -21.25 8.10
N SER A 183 -9.09 -21.51 9.29
CA SER A 183 -9.21 -22.81 9.96
C SER A 183 -10.68 -23.21 10.16
N LEU A 184 -11.50 -22.31 10.73
CA LEU A 184 -12.93 -22.54 10.95
C LEU A 184 -13.70 -22.73 9.64
N ARG A 185 -13.30 -22.07 8.55
CA ARG A 185 -13.89 -22.29 7.21
C ARG A 185 -13.57 -23.68 6.66
N VAL A 186 -12.33 -24.14 6.83
CA VAL A 186 -11.94 -25.50 6.44
C VAL A 186 -12.71 -26.53 7.25
N GLU A 187 -12.81 -26.35 8.57
CA GLU A 187 -13.61 -27.23 9.44
C GLU A 187 -15.08 -27.25 9.02
N ARG A 188 -15.70 -26.08 8.81
CA ARG A 188 -17.08 -26.00 8.34
C ARG A 188 -17.28 -26.76 7.03
N SER A 189 -16.37 -26.60 6.07
CA SER A 189 -16.42 -27.33 4.79
C SER A 189 -16.35 -28.86 5.00
N ARG A 190 -15.47 -29.32 5.90
CA ARG A 190 -15.40 -30.75 6.29
C ARG A 190 -16.69 -31.23 6.92
N PHE A 191 -17.25 -30.47 7.87
CA PHE A 191 -18.53 -30.79 8.51
C PHE A 191 -19.68 -30.85 7.50
N GLU A 192 -19.76 -29.90 6.57
CA GLU A 192 -20.80 -29.85 5.56
C GLU A 192 -20.69 -31.03 4.58
N ASN A 193 -19.47 -31.46 4.23
CA ASN A 193 -19.26 -32.66 3.43
C ASN A 193 -19.68 -33.94 4.17
N ILE A 194 -19.39 -34.06 5.47
CA ILE A 194 -19.83 -35.19 6.28
C ILE A 194 -21.36 -35.20 6.38
N ARG A 195 -21.99 -34.04 6.64
CA ARG A 195 -23.45 -33.92 6.69
C ARG A 195 -24.10 -34.37 5.38
N LYS A 196 -23.59 -33.91 4.22
CA LYS A 196 -24.10 -34.33 2.91
C LYS A 196 -23.97 -35.83 2.67
N LYS A 197 -22.88 -36.46 3.14
CA LYS A 197 -22.73 -37.92 3.06
C LYS A 197 -23.77 -38.64 3.92
N LEU A 198 -23.96 -38.20 5.17
CA LEU A 198 -24.97 -38.75 6.06
C LEU A 198 -26.40 -38.56 5.52
N ASP A 199 -26.72 -37.39 4.95
CA ASP A 199 -28.02 -37.13 4.34
C ASP A 199 -28.27 -38.06 3.15
N LYS A 200 -27.23 -38.33 2.34
CA LYS A 200 -27.31 -39.29 1.24
C LYS A 200 -27.52 -40.72 1.76
N GLU A 201 -26.72 -41.17 2.72
CA GLU A 201 -26.88 -42.49 3.34
C GLU A 201 -28.27 -42.67 3.97
N TYR A 202 -28.81 -41.62 4.59
CA TYR A 202 -30.17 -41.62 5.13
C TYR A 202 -31.23 -41.75 4.04
N SER A 203 -31.08 -41.00 2.94
CA SER A 203 -31.98 -41.11 1.79
C SER A 203 -31.93 -42.50 1.15
N ASP A 204 -30.73 -43.06 0.98
CA ASP A 204 -30.52 -44.38 0.40
C ASP A 204 -31.14 -45.46 1.31
N LEU A 205 -30.93 -45.38 2.62
CA LEU A 205 -31.56 -46.30 3.59
C LEU A 205 -33.09 -46.20 3.57
N ARG A 206 -33.63 -44.98 3.45
CA ARG A 206 -35.08 -44.78 3.33
C ARG A 206 -35.64 -45.38 2.05
N ALA A 207 -34.91 -45.27 0.94
CA ALA A 207 -35.28 -45.90 -0.33
C ALA A 207 -35.25 -47.43 -0.22
N GLN A 208 -34.20 -48.01 0.36
CA GLN A 208 -34.10 -49.45 0.62
C GLN A 208 -35.23 -49.94 1.54
N MET A 209 -35.58 -49.17 2.57
CA MET A 209 -36.71 -49.51 3.44
C MET A 209 -38.03 -49.50 2.66
N GLY A 210 -38.23 -48.53 1.75
CA GLY A 210 -39.39 -48.52 0.84
C GLY A 210 -39.42 -49.75 -0.06
N GLU A 211 -38.30 -50.10 -0.68
CA GLU A 211 -38.18 -51.28 -1.53
C GLU A 211 -38.50 -52.59 -0.77
N VAL A 212 -38.01 -52.75 0.46
CA VAL A 212 -38.33 -53.91 1.29
C VAL A 212 -39.81 -53.97 1.66
N ILE A 213 -40.45 -52.82 1.93
CA ILE A 213 -41.89 -52.75 2.18
C ILE A 213 -42.68 -53.15 0.92
N ASP A 214 -42.28 -52.67 -0.26
CA ASP A 214 -42.93 -53.00 -1.53
C ASP A 214 -42.77 -54.49 -1.86
N GLN A 215 -41.56 -55.04 -1.72
CA GLN A 215 -41.30 -56.47 -1.88
C GLN A 215 -42.13 -57.30 -0.89
N SER A 216 -42.22 -56.87 0.38
CA SER A 216 -43.03 -57.55 1.39
C SER A 216 -44.52 -57.52 1.03
N THR A 217 -45.02 -56.38 0.55
CA THR A 217 -46.41 -56.22 0.10
C THR A 217 -46.71 -57.13 -1.09
N GLN A 218 -45.83 -57.15 -2.10
CA GLN A 218 -45.96 -58.06 -3.25
C GLN A 218 -45.97 -59.54 -2.83
N ALA A 219 -45.12 -59.92 -1.86
CA ALA A 219 -45.10 -61.28 -1.34
C ALA A 219 -46.41 -61.64 -0.59
N TYR A 220 -47.00 -60.69 0.14
CA TYR A 220 -48.31 -60.88 0.76
C TYR A 220 -49.43 -61.02 -0.27
N ASP A 221 -49.46 -60.15 -1.29
CA ASP A 221 -50.45 -60.22 -2.36
C ASP A 221 -50.36 -61.55 -3.13
N ALA A 222 -49.15 -61.99 -3.46
CA ALA A 222 -48.93 -63.27 -4.13
C ALA A 222 -49.36 -64.47 -3.26
N ARG A 223 -49.09 -64.42 -1.95
CA ARG A 223 -49.56 -65.44 -1.00
C ARG A 223 -51.08 -65.49 -0.93
N ASP A 224 -51.71 -64.33 -0.83
CA ASP A 224 -53.17 -64.22 -0.69
C ASP A 224 -53.86 -64.67 -1.99
N GLU A 225 -53.29 -64.37 -3.16
CA GLU A 225 -53.75 -64.89 -4.45
C GLU A 225 -53.61 -66.42 -4.53
N ALA A 226 -52.48 -66.98 -4.08
CA ALA A 226 -52.27 -68.42 -4.02
C ALA A 226 -53.26 -69.11 -3.06
N GLN A 227 -53.54 -68.50 -1.91
CA GLN A 227 -54.55 -68.99 -0.97
C GLN A 227 -55.96 -68.95 -1.58
N ALA A 228 -56.33 -67.87 -2.27
CA ALA A 228 -57.61 -67.77 -2.96
C ALA A 228 -57.75 -68.86 -4.04
N LYS A 229 -56.70 -69.07 -4.85
CA LYS A 229 -56.64 -70.16 -5.85
C LYS A 229 -56.78 -71.53 -5.20
N MET A 230 -56.12 -71.77 -4.06
CA MET A 230 -56.22 -73.03 -3.32
C MET A 230 -57.64 -73.28 -2.81
N ILE A 231 -58.30 -72.25 -2.26
CA ILE A 231 -59.70 -72.34 -1.80
C ILE A 231 -60.62 -72.68 -2.97
N LEU A 232 -60.49 -71.98 -4.11
CA LEU A 232 -61.30 -72.23 -5.30
C LEU A 232 -61.10 -73.66 -5.85
N LEU A 233 -59.87 -74.16 -5.89
CA LEU A 233 -59.59 -75.53 -6.32
C LEU A 233 -60.19 -76.56 -5.37
N LYS A 234 -60.15 -76.30 -4.06
CA LYS A 234 -60.78 -77.17 -3.07
C LYS A 234 -62.30 -77.19 -3.22
N GLU A 235 -62.93 -76.03 -3.36
CA GLU A 235 -64.39 -75.94 -3.61
C GLU A 235 -64.80 -76.64 -4.91
N LYS A 236 -63.98 -76.54 -5.96
CA LYS A 236 -64.21 -77.26 -7.21
C LYS A 236 -64.11 -78.77 -7.01
N ALA A 237 -63.06 -79.25 -6.33
CA ALA A 237 -62.89 -80.68 -6.03
C ALA A 237 -64.04 -81.23 -5.18
N ASP A 238 -64.52 -80.46 -4.18
CA ASP A 238 -65.66 -80.84 -3.34
C ASP A 238 -66.96 -80.94 -4.17
N LYS A 239 -67.19 -80.01 -5.12
CA LYS A 239 -68.33 -80.06 -6.05
C LYS A 239 -68.25 -81.24 -7.01
N ASP A 240 -67.09 -81.47 -7.61
CA ASP A 240 -66.86 -82.59 -8.53
C ASP A 240 -67.05 -83.94 -7.80
N MET A 241 -66.57 -84.05 -6.56
CA MET A 241 -66.80 -85.23 -5.71
C MET A 241 -68.29 -85.40 -5.39
N ALA A 242 -69.02 -84.33 -5.08
CA ALA A 242 -70.45 -84.39 -4.82
C ALA A 242 -71.24 -84.81 -6.07
N GLN A 243 -70.88 -84.28 -7.25
CA GLN A 243 -71.46 -84.69 -8.54
C GLN A 243 -71.19 -86.16 -8.82
N HIS A 244 -69.93 -86.60 -8.68
CA HIS A 244 -69.56 -87.99 -8.88
C HIS A 244 -70.32 -88.93 -7.92
N GLN A 245 -70.47 -88.54 -6.64
CA GLN A 245 -71.30 -89.30 -5.69
C GLN A 245 -72.77 -89.37 -6.09
N GLN A 246 -73.32 -88.31 -6.68
CA GLN A 246 -74.69 -88.30 -7.19
C GLN A 246 -74.83 -89.24 -8.39
N GLU A 247 -73.95 -89.14 -9.37
CA GLU A 247 -73.91 -90.03 -10.55
C GLU A 247 -73.78 -91.49 -10.13
N MET A 248 -72.89 -91.80 -9.19
CA MET A 248 -72.72 -93.16 -8.66
C MET A 248 -73.99 -93.69 -7.99
N LYS A 249 -74.73 -92.84 -7.26
CA LYS A 249 -76.03 -93.22 -6.69
C LYS A 249 -77.09 -93.44 -7.77
N GLU A 250 -77.10 -92.64 -8.83
CA GLU A 250 -78.01 -92.81 -9.97
C GLU A 250 -77.71 -94.10 -10.74
N LEU A 251 -76.44 -94.38 -11.04
CA LEU A 251 -76.00 -95.65 -11.62
C LEU A 251 -76.38 -96.83 -10.74
N GLN A 252 -76.19 -96.74 -9.42
CA GLN A 252 -76.61 -97.80 -8.50
C GLN A 252 -78.14 -98.02 -8.53
N ARG A 253 -78.95 -96.95 -8.62
CA ARG A 253 -80.41 -97.07 -8.79
C ARG A 253 -80.78 -97.73 -10.10
N ILE A 254 -80.08 -97.42 -11.20
CA ILE A 254 -80.28 -98.06 -12.51
C ILE A 254 -79.94 -99.55 -12.42
N ILE A 255 -78.81 -99.90 -11.81
CA ILE A 255 -78.40 -101.30 -11.60
C ILE A 255 -79.41 -102.04 -10.73
N ASP A 256 -79.88 -101.44 -9.63
CA ASP A 256 -80.88 -102.07 -8.75
C ASP A 256 -82.22 -102.26 -9.48
N HIS A 257 -82.63 -101.29 -10.30
CA HIS A 257 -83.81 -101.41 -11.14
C HIS A 257 -83.64 -102.50 -12.19
N GLU A 258 -82.51 -102.55 -12.89
CA GLU A 258 -82.19 -103.58 -13.87
C GLU A 258 -82.11 -104.97 -13.22
N LYS A 259 -81.53 -105.08 -12.02
CA LYS A 259 -81.47 -106.32 -11.25
C LYS A 259 -82.87 -106.78 -10.85
N LYS A 260 -83.74 -105.88 -10.38
CA LYS A 260 -85.15 -106.19 -10.10
C LYS A 260 -85.92 -106.58 -11.36
N LEU A 261 -85.67 -105.92 -12.49
CA LEU A 261 -86.26 -106.26 -13.78
C LEU A 261 -85.76 -107.63 -14.26
N ARG A 262 -84.47 -107.91 -14.11
CA ARG A 262 -83.85 -109.19 -14.43
C ARG A 262 -84.40 -110.29 -13.54
N GLU A 263 -84.48 -110.09 -12.23
CA GLU A 263 -85.15 -111.00 -11.29
C GLU A 263 -86.62 -111.21 -11.66
N PHE A 264 -87.35 -110.16 -12.03
CA PHE A 264 -88.73 -110.25 -12.52
C PHE A 264 -88.83 -111.06 -13.82
N MET A 265 -87.91 -110.85 -14.77
CA MET A 265 -87.80 -111.62 -16.01
C MET A 265 -87.41 -113.08 -15.74
N THR A 266 -86.51 -113.35 -14.78
CA THR A 266 -86.14 -114.72 -14.36
C THR A 266 -87.33 -115.41 -13.67
N ILE A 267 -88.16 -114.67 -12.92
CA ILE A 267 -89.39 -115.19 -12.30
C ILE A 267 -90.45 -115.47 -13.38
N LYS A 268 -90.60 -114.59 -14.38
CA LYS A 268 -91.48 -114.78 -15.54
C LYS A 268 -90.96 -115.84 -16.53
N GLY A 269 -89.66 -116.08 -16.53
CA GLY A 269 -88.93 -117.06 -17.36
C GLY A 269 -88.84 -118.45 -16.75
N LYS A 270 -89.58 -118.72 -15.66
CA LYS A 270 -89.85 -120.09 -15.21
C LYS A 270 -90.77 -120.80 -16.23
N GLU A 271 -90.13 -121.40 -17.22
CA GLU A 271 -90.47 -122.58 -18.02
C GLU A 271 -91.97 -122.86 -18.30
N ARG A 272 -92.38 -122.51 -19.53
CA ARG A 272 -93.27 -123.34 -20.36
C ARG A 272 -92.43 -123.79 -21.54
N GLU A 273 -92.35 -125.10 -21.73
CA GLU A 273 -91.59 -125.78 -22.79
C GLU A 273 -92.09 -125.42 -24.22
N GLU A 274 -91.09 -125.29 -25.10
CA GLU A 274 -91.01 -125.51 -26.56
C GLU A 274 -91.83 -124.67 -27.55
N ASP A 275 -91.13 -124.11 -28.55
CA ASP A 275 -91.09 -124.75 -29.88
C ASP A 275 -89.90 -124.30 -30.76
N GLU A 276 -89.07 -125.29 -31.12
CA GLU A 276 -87.77 -125.25 -31.82
C GLU A 276 -87.95 -125.24 -33.35
N PHE A 277 -88.92 -124.48 -33.87
CA PHE A 277 -89.26 -124.50 -35.31
C PHE A 277 -89.25 -123.12 -36.00
N LEU A 278 -89.09 -122.03 -35.25
CA LEU A 278 -89.14 -120.66 -35.80
C LEU A 278 -87.78 -119.94 -35.86
N VAL A 279 -86.71 -120.57 -35.37
CA VAL A 279 -85.33 -120.03 -35.43
C VAL A 279 -84.64 -120.36 -36.77
N ALA A 280 -85.16 -121.33 -37.53
CA ALA A 280 -84.59 -121.74 -38.82
C ALA A 280 -85.05 -120.92 -40.04
N LEU A 281 -86.04 -120.02 -39.91
CA LEU A 281 -86.59 -119.25 -41.02
C LEU A 281 -86.10 -117.79 -41.07
N ARG A 282 -85.38 -117.33 -40.05
CA ARG A 282 -84.90 -115.94 -39.95
C ARG A 282 -83.47 -115.75 -40.49
N ASN A 283 -82.65 -116.81 -40.49
CA ASN A 283 -81.25 -116.78 -40.95
C ASN A 283 -81.07 -116.90 -42.48
N LYS A 284 -82.16 -116.75 -43.25
CA LYS A 284 -82.15 -116.90 -44.72
C LYS A 284 -82.70 -115.69 -45.48
N ARG A 285 -82.83 -114.54 -44.80
CA ARG A 285 -83.32 -113.28 -45.38
C ARG A 285 -82.44 -112.07 -45.08
N GLU A 286 -81.29 -112.29 -44.46
CA GLU A 286 -80.35 -111.26 -43.97
C GLU A 286 -79.03 -111.25 -44.77
N ALA A 287 -78.96 -111.99 -45.89
CA ALA A 287 -77.71 -112.26 -46.60
C ALA A 287 -77.66 -111.80 -48.07
N ASP A 288 -78.74 -111.25 -48.66
CA ASP A 288 -78.75 -111.02 -50.13
C ASP A 288 -79.30 -109.67 -50.62
N GLU A 289 -79.72 -108.75 -49.75
CA GLU A 289 -80.30 -107.48 -50.23
C GLU A 289 -79.68 -106.17 -49.67
N ASP A 290 -78.84 -106.23 -48.63
CA ASP A 290 -78.18 -105.04 -48.04
C ASP A 290 -76.79 -104.70 -48.64
N GLU A 291 -76.19 -105.57 -49.45
CA GLU A 291 -74.76 -105.42 -49.80
C GLU A 291 -74.49 -104.69 -51.14
N LYS A 292 -75.48 -104.49 -52.01
CA LYS A 292 -75.17 -104.14 -53.42
C LYS A 292 -75.46 -102.72 -53.90
N ARG A 293 -75.96 -101.80 -53.05
CA ARG A 293 -76.35 -100.45 -53.56
C ARG A 293 -75.96 -99.24 -52.70
N ARG A 294 -75.24 -99.42 -51.58
CA ARG A 294 -74.72 -98.30 -50.78
C ARG A 294 -73.20 -98.24 -50.59
N ARG A 295 -72.47 -99.32 -50.91
CA ARG A 295 -71.00 -99.41 -50.74
C ARG A 295 -70.19 -98.62 -51.79
N GLU A 296 -70.56 -98.69 -53.06
CA GLU A 296 -69.73 -98.21 -54.18
C GLU A 296 -69.64 -96.67 -54.37
N ARG A 297 -70.04 -95.83 -53.40
CA ARG A 297 -69.80 -94.37 -53.47
C ARG A 297 -69.27 -93.73 -52.19
N GLN A 298 -69.09 -94.50 -51.13
CA GLN A 298 -68.39 -94.06 -49.92
C GLN A 298 -67.05 -94.79 -49.73
N GLU A 299 -66.80 -95.91 -50.41
CA GLU A 299 -65.56 -96.69 -50.23
C GLU A 299 -64.29 -96.00 -50.76
N ASP A 300 -64.31 -95.26 -51.86
CA ASP A 300 -63.08 -94.61 -52.35
C ASP A 300 -62.56 -93.46 -51.46
N SER A 301 -63.42 -92.88 -50.60
CA SER A 301 -62.98 -91.88 -49.61
C SER A 301 -62.75 -92.51 -48.23
N ILE A 302 -63.42 -93.61 -47.91
CA ILE A 302 -63.25 -94.30 -46.63
C ILE A 302 -61.99 -95.16 -46.65
N GLU A 303 -61.64 -95.82 -47.75
CA GLU A 303 -60.40 -96.62 -47.86
C GLU A 303 -59.14 -95.76 -47.72
N ALA A 304 -59.12 -94.52 -48.24
CA ALA A 304 -57.97 -93.62 -48.10
C ALA A 304 -57.78 -93.11 -46.65
N TYR A 305 -58.87 -92.84 -45.93
CA TYR A 305 -58.81 -92.46 -44.52
C TYR A 305 -58.57 -93.70 -43.63
N GLU A 306 -59.20 -94.84 -43.91
CA GLU A 306 -58.97 -96.11 -43.21
C GLU A 306 -57.53 -96.58 -43.38
N GLU A 307 -56.93 -96.49 -44.56
CA GLU A 307 -55.52 -96.90 -44.77
C GLU A 307 -54.53 -95.95 -44.06
N ALA A 308 -54.86 -94.65 -43.94
CA ALA A 308 -54.11 -93.70 -43.12
C ALA A 308 -54.33 -93.94 -41.61
N PHE A 309 -55.55 -94.28 -41.19
CA PHE A 309 -55.90 -94.60 -39.80
C PHE A 309 -55.35 -95.95 -39.36
N GLN A 310 -55.32 -96.97 -40.22
CA GLN A 310 -54.69 -98.27 -39.96
C GLN A 310 -53.19 -98.08 -39.72
N ARG A 311 -52.51 -97.27 -40.55
CA ARG A 311 -51.10 -96.91 -40.35
C ARG A 311 -50.87 -96.18 -39.02
N ILE A 312 -51.78 -95.29 -38.62
CA ILE A 312 -51.69 -94.61 -37.32
C ILE A 312 -51.95 -95.59 -36.16
N ILE A 313 -52.92 -96.50 -36.28
CA ILE A 313 -53.23 -97.53 -35.26
C ILE A 313 -52.07 -98.52 -35.11
N GLU A 314 -51.41 -98.94 -36.21
CA GLU A 314 -50.22 -99.79 -36.18
C GLU A 314 -49.03 -99.12 -35.48
N VAL A 315 -48.84 -97.81 -35.68
CA VAL A 315 -47.73 -97.06 -35.07
C VAL A 315 -48.03 -96.65 -33.62
N THR A 316 -49.29 -96.40 -33.27
CA THR A 316 -49.69 -95.90 -31.94
C THR A 316 -50.22 -96.98 -30.99
N GLY A 317 -50.64 -98.14 -31.50
CA GLY A 317 -51.06 -99.31 -30.72
C GLY A 317 -52.41 -99.21 -30.01
N GLU A 318 -53.23 -98.18 -30.29
CA GLU A 318 -54.51 -97.96 -29.60
C GLU A 318 -55.72 -98.16 -30.53
N SER A 319 -56.66 -99.02 -30.11
CA SER A 319 -57.78 -99.52 -30.92
C SER A 319 -59.08 -98.70 -30.80
N ASP A 320 -59.10 -97.65 -29.96
CA ASP A 320 -60.29 -96.86 -29.62
C ASP A 320 -60.23 -95.47 -30.28
N LEU A 321 -61.03 -95.29 -31.34
CA LEU A 321 -61.00 -94.12 -32.23
C LEU A 321 -61.22 -92.80 -31.48
N HIS A 322 -62.11 -92.77 -30.49
CA HIS A 322 -62.38 -91.56 -29.72
C HIS A 322 -61.21 -91.15 -28.82
N LYS A 323 -60.44 -92.11 -28.31
CA LYS A 323 -59.23 -91.83 -27.51
C LYS A 323 -58.08 -91.35 -28.39
N LEU A 324 -57.95 -91.87 -29.61
CA LEU A 324 -56.93 -91.42 -30.55
C LEU A 324 -57.19 -89.97 -31.00
N VAL A 325 -58.43 -89.62 -31.33
CA VAL A 325 -58.81 -88.23 -31.66
C VAL A 325 -58.64 -87.31 -30.45
N GLY A 326 -59.02 -87.75 -29.25
CA GLY A 326 -58.77 -86.98 -28.02
C GLY A 326 -57.27 -86.73 -27.79
N LYS A 327 -56.42 -87.75 -27.94
CA LYS A 327 -54.96 -87.61 -27.87
C LYS A 327 -54.40 -86.73 -28.98
N PHE A 328 -54.97 -86.77 -30.18
CA PHE A 328 -54.55 -85.93 -31.29
C PHE A 328 -54.89 -84.45 -31.03
N ILE A 329 -56.09 -84.15 -30.55
CA ILE A 329 -56.48 -82.79 -30.14
C ILE A 329 -55.58 -82.32 -28.99
N GLU A 330 -55.30 -83.17 -27.99
CA GLU A 330 -54.36 -82.80 -26.93
C GLU A 330 -52.93 -82.54 -27.44
N VAL A 331 -52.46 -83.33 -28.41
CA VAL A 331 -51.14 -83.13 -29.03
C VAL A 331 -51.14 -81.88 -29.91
N GLU A 332 -52.23 -81.60 -30.62
CA GLU A 332 -52.42 -80.39 -31.43
C GLU A 332 -52.48 -79.14 -30.55
N ASP A 333 -53.22 -79.16 -29.44
CA ASP A 333 -53.27 -78.09 -28.45
C ASP A 333 -51.89 -77.86 -27.81
N ARG A 334 -51.17 -78.94 -27.46
CA ARG A 334 -49.78 -78.85 -26.98
C ARG A 334 -48.86 -78.26 -28.05
N ASN A 335 -49.04 -78.64 -29.31
CA ASN A 335 -48.23 -78.15 -30.42
C ASN A 335 -48.53 -76.68 -30.72
N PHE A 336 -49.81 -76.27 -30.65
CA PHE A 336 -50.22 -74.88 -30.80
C PHE A 336 -49.69 -74.01 -29.66
N ALA A 337 -49.74 -74.51 -28.41
CA ALA A 337 -49.10 -73.85 -27.28
C ALA A 337 -47.59 -73.71 -27.44
N LEU A 338 -46.91 -74.77 -27.92
CA LEU A 338 -45.48 -74.74 -28.23
C LEU A 338 -45.16 -73.76 -29.36
N PHE A 339 -45.97 -73.69 -30.40
CA PHE A 339 -45.79 -72.76 -31.51
C PHE A 339 -45.93 -71.30 -31.06
N ASN A 340 -46.93 -71.00 -30.23
CA ASN A 340 -47.09 -69.69 -29.61
C ASN A 340 -45.91 -69.33 -28.71
N TYR A 341 -45.43 -70.29 -27.91
CA TYR A 341 -44.24 -70.10 -27.08
C TYR A 341 -42.98 -69.87 -27.92
N VAL A 342 -42.79 -70.60 -29.01
CA VAL A 342 -41.67 -70.40 -29.94
C VAL A 342 -41.74 -69.04 -30.59
N ASN A 343 -42.92 -68.57 -30.99
CA ASN A 343 -43.10 -67.22 -31.55
C ASN A 343 -42.83 -66.14 -30.50
N GLU A 344 -43.29 -66.32 -29.27
CA GLU A 344 -42.98 -65.39 -28.18
C GLU A 344 -41.47 -65.36 -27.89
N LYS A 345 -40.80 -66.52 -27.90
CA LYS A 345 -39.35 -66.61 -27.75
C LYS A 345 -38.61 -66.00 -28.93
N ASN A 346 -39.09 -66.14 -30.16
CA ASN A 346 -38.50 -65.48 -31.32
C ASN A 346 -38.64 -63.95 -31.22
N ASN A 347 -39.81 -63.44 -30.80
CA ASN A 347 -39.99 -62.00 -30.55
C ASN A 347 -39.07 -61.49 -29.43
N GLN A 348 -38.90 -62.27 -28.35
CA GLN A 348 -37.95 -61.94 -27.28
C GLN A 348 -36.50 -61.95 -27.80
N ILE A 349 -36.13 -62.89 -28.67
CA ILE A 349 -34.81 -62.94 -29.30
C ILE A 349 -34.58 -61.71 -30.18
N GLU A 350 -35.54 -61.31 -31.01
CA GLU A 350 -35.43 -60.10 -31.84
C GLU A 350 -35.27 -58.84 -31.00
N SER A 351 -36.08 -58.69 -29.94
CA SER A 351 -35.97 -57.55 -29.03
C SER A 351 -34.62 -57.51 -28.30
N LEU A 352 -34.12 -58.67 -27.83
CA LEU A 352 -32.79 -58.75 -27.22
C LEU A 352 -31.67 -58.46 -28.23
N GLN A 353 -31.81 -58.90 -29.48
CA GLN A 353 -30.85 -58.59 -30.53
C GLN A 353 -30.81 -57.10 -30.86
N GLU A 354 -31.96 -56.42 -30.88
CA GLU A 354 -32.04 -54.97 -31.05
C GLU A 354 -31.37 -54.23 -29.88
N GLN A 355 -31.64 -54.64 -28.63
CA GLN A 355 -30.99 -54.08 -27.44
C GLN A 355 -29.47 -54.32 -27.45
N ILE A 356 -29.02 -55.51 -27.85
CA ILE A 356 -27.59 -55.79 -28.02
C ILE A 356 -26.98 -54.88 -29.08
N TRP A 357 -27.68 -54.67 -30.20
CA TRP A 357 -27.21 -53.79 -31.27
C TRP A 357 -27.12 -52.34 -30.81
N GLU A 358 -28.12 -51.83 -30.10
CA GLU A 358 -28.13 -50.48 -29.54
C GLU A 358 -27.00 -50.30 -28.53
N THR A 359 -26.86 -51.23 -27.59
CA THR A 359 -25.78 -51.22 -26.58
C THR A 359 -24.40 -51.28 -27.24
N GLN A 360 -24.21 -52.11 -28.26
CA GLN A 360 -22.95 -52.16 -29.02
C GLN A 360 -22.65 -50.85 -29.74
N ASN A 361 -23.68 -50.16 -30.24
CA ASN A 361 -23.51 -48.88 -30.91
C ASN A 361 -23.18 -47.76 -29.91
N GLU A 362 -23.78 -47.79 -28.72
CA GLU A 362 -23.41 -46.90 -27.61
C GLU A 362 -21.97 -47.12 -27.16
N ILE A 363 -21.53 -48.38 -27.00
CA ILE A 363 -20.14 -48.71 -26.65
C ILE A 363 -19.19 -48.11 -27.69
N LYS A 364 -19.44 -48.28 -28.98
CA LYS A 364 -18.60 -47.70 -30.05
C LYS A 364 -18.55 -46.17 -29.99
N LYS A 365 -19.67 -45.50 -29.68
CA LYS A 365 -19.70 -44.03 -29.50
C LYS A 365 -18.89 -43.60 -28.28
N PHE A 366 -18.99 -44.32 -27.17
CA PHE A 366 -18.20 -44.04 -25.98
C PHE A 366 -16.71 -44.30 -26.20
N GLU A 367 -16.34 -45.34 -26.94
CA GLU A 367 -14.96 -45.60 -27.34
C GLU A 367 -14.40 -44.47 -28.22
N SER A 368 -15.14 -44.00 -29.22
CA SER A 368 -14.69 -42.89 -30.07
C SER A 368 -14.57 -41.58 -29.29
N GLN A 369 -15.53 -41.26 -28.42
CA GLN A 369 -15.44 -40.09 -27.54
C GLN A 369 -14.31 -40.19 -26.53
N GLY A 370 -14.03 -41.41 -26.03
CA GLY A 370 -12.92 -41.69 -25.13
C GLY A 370 -11.57 -41.43 -25.80
N LEU A 371 -11.40 -41.89 -27.04
CA LEU A 371 -10.20 -41.66 -27.84
C LEU A 371 -9.99 -40.16 -28.15
N GLU A 372 -11.03 -39.44 -28.55
CA GLU A 372 -10.95 -37.99 -28.81
C GLU A 372 -10.56 -37.21 -27.54
N MET A 373 -11.19 -37.50 -26.40
CA MET A 373 -10.82 -36.88 -25.13
C MET A 373 -9.39 -37.25 -24.68
N GLU A 374 -8.95 -38.47 -24.93
CA GLU A 374 -7.59 -38.91 -24.61
C GLU A 374 -6.54 -38.21 -25.48
N GLU A 375 -6.81 -38.00 -26.77
CA GLU A 375 -5.96 -37.21 -27.65
C GLU A 375 -5.88 -35.75 -27.22
N GLU A 376 -7.01 -35.12 -26.88
CA GLU A 376 -7.04 -33.75 -26.36
C GLU A 376 -6.27 -33.64 -25.03
N ARG A 377 -6.49 -34.58 -24.11
CA ARG A 377 -5.76 -34.64 -22.84
C ARG A 377 -4.27 -34.81 -23.06
N LYS A 378 -3.85 -35.63 -24.02
CA LYS A 378 -2.44 -35.84 -24.37
C LYS A 378 -1.82 -34.58 -24.98
N LYS A 379 -2.54 -33.84 -25.82
CA LYS A 379 -2.12 -32.53 -26.36
C LYS A 379 -1.93 -31.52 -25.23
N ILE A 380 -2.89 -31.43 -24.30
CA ILE A 380 -2.81 -30.53 -23.14
C ILE A 380 -1.61 -30.91 -22.26
N LEU A 381 -1.44 -32.19 -21.91
CA LEU A 381 -0.32 -32.65 -21.10
C LEU A 381 1.03 -32.32 -21.75
N LYS A 382 1.17 -32.56 -23.06
CA LYS A 382 2.38 -32.23 -23.79
C LYS A 382 2.68 -30.73 -23.78
N SER A 383 1.67 -29.89 -23.97
CA SER A 383 1.83 -28.42 -23.91
C SER A 383 2.23 -27.93 -22.50
N LEU A 384 1.70 -28.56 -21.46
CA LEU A 384 2.04 -28.26 -20.07
C LEU A 384 3.47 -28.69 -19.74
N GLU A 385 3.89 -29.86 -20.23
CA GLU A 385 5.25 -30.37 -20.08
C GLU A 385 6.28 -29.50 -20.81
N GLU A 386 5.99 -29.07 -22.03
CA GLU A 386 6.83 -28.12 -22.78
C GLU A 386 6.96 -26.77 -22.04
N ARG A 387 5.86 -26.25 -21.49
CA ARG A 387 5.90 -25.01 -20.70
C ARG A 387 6.66 -25.18 -19.38
N GLN A 388 6.51 -26.33 -18.71
CA GLN A 388 7.22 -26.63 -17.47
C GLN A 388 8.72 -26.78 -17.72
N THR A 389 9.12 -27.48 -18.77
CA THR A 389 10.53 -27.65 -19.13
C THR A 389 11.16 -26.33 -19.59
N GLY A 390 10.42 -25.47 -20.30
CA GLY A 390 10.85 -24.11 -20.61
C GLY A 390 11.10 -23.27 -19.35
N ALA A 391 10.10 -23.19 -18.46
CA ALA A 391 10.24 -22.44 -17.21
C ALA A 391 11.36 -22.98 -16.30
N SER A 392 11.58 -24.30 -16.29
CA SER A 392 12.70 -24.91 -15.54
C SER A 392 14.05 -24.48 -16.10
N LYS A 393 14.21 -24.47 -17.44
CA LYS A 393 15.45 -24.01 -18.07
C LYS A 393 15.71 -22.54 -17.78
N ASP A 394 14.69 -21.69 -17.88
CA ASP A 394 14.82 -20.26 -17.56
C ASP A 394 15.23 -20.06 -16.09
N ALA A 395 14.63 -20.82 -15.17
CA ALA A 395 15.00 -20.79 -13.75
C ALA A 395 16.46 -21.22 -13.52
N ASP A 396 16.90 -22.30 -14.15
CA ASP A 396 18.29 -22.78 -14.06
C ASP A 396 19.27 -21.74 -14.63
N GLU A 397 18.92 -21.07 -15.73
CA GLU A 397 19.71 -19.99 -16.32
C GLU A 397 19.82 -18.78 -15.38
N TYR A 398 18.71 -18.34 -14.78
CA TYR A 398 18.71 -17.25 -13.81
C TYR A 398 19.49 -17.61 -12.54
N GLU A 399 19.40 -18.86 -12.06
CA GLU A 399 20.19 -19.32 -10.91
C GLU A 399 21.68 -19.33 -11.23
N SER A 400 22.07 -19.78 -12.43
CA SER A 400 23.47 -19.75 -12.89
C SER A 400 24.01 -18.31 -13.00
N LYS A 401 23.21 -17.38 -13.55
CA LYS A 401 23.53 -15.95 -13.61
C LYS A 401 23.66 -15.35 -12.20
N LEU A 402 22.78 -15.69 -11.27
CA LEU A 402 22.83 -15.21 -9.90
C LEU A 402 24.08 -15.72 -9.17
N LYS A 403 24.43 -17.00 -9.36
CA LYS A 403 25.69 -17.58 -8.82
C LYS A 403 26.92 -16.87 -9.36
N SER A 404 26.96 -16.54 -10.66
CA SER A 404 28.10 -15.84 -11.25
C SER A 404 28.21 -14.39 -10.75
N VAL A 405 27.09 -13.68 -10.66
CA VAL A 405 27.04 -12.31 -10.10
C VAL A 405 27.45 -12.29 -8.64
N ASN A 406 26.92 -13.20 -7.80
CA ASN A 406 27.31 -13.28 -6.39
C ASN A 406 28.80 -13.59 -6.23
N LYS A 407 29.38 -14.47 -7.07
CA LYS A 407 30.82 -14.72 -7.05
C LYS A 407 31.64 -13.47 -7.36
N ILE A 408 31.20 -12.66 -8.33
CA ILE A 408 31.85 -11.37 -8.65
C ILE A 408 31.71 -10.40 -7.46
N LEU A 409 30.53 -10.34 -6.85
CA LEU A 409 30.23 -9.48 -5.72
C LEU A 409 31.08 -9.86 -4.49
N ASP A 410 31.21 -11.14 -4.18
CA ASP A 410 32.06 -11.64 -3.09
C ASP A 410 33.54 -11.33 -3.33
N GLN A 411 34.02 -11.46 -4.57
CA GLN A 411 35.37 -11.04 -4.95
C GLN A 411 35.57 -9.53 -4.77
N LEU A 412 34.55 -8.73 -5.12
CA LEU A 412 34.58 -7.28 -4.94
C LEU A 412 34.59 -6.91 -3.45
N LYS A 413 33.75 -7.52 -2.62
CA LYS A 413 33.75 -7.33 -1.15
C LYS A 413 35.11 -7.61 -0.55
N ALA A 414 35.73 -8.73 -0.92
CA ALA A 414 37.06 -9.10 -0.45
C ALA A 414 38.14 -8.12 -0.95
N GLY A 415 38.06 -7.67 -2.20
CA GLY A 415 38.97 -6.67 -2.78
C GLY A 415 38.86 -5.31 -2.07
N VAL A 416 37.63 -4.84 -1.82
CA VAL A 416 37.35 -3.59 -1.11
C VAL A 416 37.84 -3.66 0.34
N ASP A 417 37.59 -4.76 1.06
CA ASP A 417 38.09 -4.93 2.44
C ASP A 417 39.63 -4.96 2.49
N SER A 418 40.26 -5.62 1.52
CA SER A 418 41.73 -5.62 1.38
C SER A 418 42.28 -4.22 1.13
N LEU A 419 41.67 -3.45 0.23
CA LEU A 419 42.07 -2.07 -0.08
C LEU A 419 41.85 -1.15 1.12
N PHE A 420 40.69 -1.25 1.77
CA PHE A 420 40.35 -0.48 2.96
C PHE A 420 41.38 -0.68 4.07
N THR A 421 41.81 -1.93 4.29
CA THR A 421 42.85 -2.28 5.26
C THR A 421 44.24 -1.77 4.84
N LYS A 422 44.63 -1.92 3.56
CA LYS A 422 45.95 -1.48 3.07
C LYS A 422 46.14 0.03 3.06
N ILE A 423 45.08 0.78 2.74
CA ILE A 423 45.09 2.24 2.67
C ILE A 423 44.95 2.87 4.09
N ASN A 424 44.74 2.02 5.11
CA ASN A 424 44.57 2.39 6.50
C ASN A 424 43.44 3.43 6.67
N CYS A 425 42.28 3.13 6.09
CA CYS A 425 41.08 3.96 6.20
C CYS A 425 40.49 3.84 7.61
N ASP A 426 39.97 4.95 8.16
CA ASP A 426 39.42 4.98 9.52
C ASP A 426 38.10 4.21 9.62
N ARG A 427 38.15 3.01 10.25
CA ARG A 427 36.97 2.18 10.56
C ARG A 427 35.99 2.87 11.51
N SER A 428 36.46 3.81 12.33
CA SER A 428 35.66 4.52 13.33
C SER A 428 34.48 5.28 12.72
N THR A 429 34.66 5.89 11.55
CA THR A 429 33.60 6.64 10.85
C THR A 429 32.45 5.74 10.39
N ILE A 430 32.75 4.50 10.03
CA ILE A 430 31.79 3.49 9.61
C ILE A 430 31.11 2.85 10.84
N ASP A 431 31.89 2.47 11.84
CA ASP A 431 31.39 1.85 13.08
C ASP A 431 30.46 2.79 13.87
N GLU A 432 30.68 4.10 13.80
CA GLU A 432 29.86 5.12 14.45
C GLU A 432 28.54 5.40 13.68
N MET A 433 28.52 5.20 12.35
CA MET A 433 27.33 5.39 11.51
C MET A 433 26.45 4.15 11.37
N LEU A 434 27.02 2.94 11.39
CA LEU A 434 26.30 1.69 11.09
C LEU A 434 26.16 0.76 12.31
N GLY A 435 26.82 1.09 13.43
CA GLY A 435 26.89 0.20 14.58
C GLY A 435 27.81 -1.00 14.34
N SER A 436 27.92 -1.90 15.32
CA SER A 436 28.91 -2.99 15.41
C SER A 436 28.79 -4.11 14.35
N THR A 437 28.20 -3.87 13.19
CA THR A 437 28.23 -4.78 12.04
C THR A 437 29.56 -4.63 11.31
N ALA A 438 30.58 -5.29 11.83
CA ALA A 438 31.91 -5.28 11.23
C ALA A 438 31.91 -6.07 9.91
N GLY A 439 32.04 -5.38 8.77
CA GLY A 439 32.31 -6.02 7.48
C GLY A 439 31.70 -5.32 6.25
N VAL A 440 32.30 -5.58 5.09
CA VAL A 440 31.78 -5.15 3.79
C VAL A 440 30.63 -6.08 3.40
N SER A 441 29.40 -5.60 3.57
CA SER A 441 28.16 -6.28 3.20
C SER A 441 27.57 -5.66 1.92
N ASP A 442 26.54 -6.28 1.33
CA ASP A 442 25.89 -5.76 0.12
C ASP A 442 25.31 -4.35 0.30
N GLU A 443 24.87 -4.03 1.51
CA GLU A 443 24.32 -2.71 1.85
C GLU A 443 25.42 -1.68 2.15
N THR A 444 26.58 -2.13 2.63
CA THR A 444 27.65 -1.26 3.12
C THR A 444 28.76 -1.05 2.08
N ILE A 445 28.85 -1.89 1.03
CA ILE A 445 29.92 -1.86 0.02
C ILE A 445 30.09 -0.49 -0.66
N MET A 446 29.00 0.23 -0.93
CA MET A 446 29.05 1.57 -1.53
C MET A 446 29.68 2.61 -0.59
N GLN A 447 29.41 2.50 0.71
CA GLN A 447 29.96 3.42 1.72
C GLN A 447 31.46 3.15 1.93
N TYR A 448 31.87 1.89 1.96
CA TYR A 448 33.28 1.49 2.00
C TYR A 448 34.05 2.00 0.76
N LEU A 449 33.47 1.87 -0.44
CA LEU A 449 34.07 2.39 -1.67
C LEU A 449 34.23 3.92 -1.66
N GLY A 450 33.23 4.66 -1.18
CA GLY A 450 33.31 6.13 -1.07
C GLY A 450 34.40 6.60 -0.09
N LEU A 451 34.61 5.87 1.01
CA LEU A 451 35.69 6.16 1.97
C LEU A 451 37.08 5.81 1.41
N VAL A 452 37.19 4.69 0.69
CA VAL A 452 38.42 4.34 -0.04
C VAL A 452 38.73 5.40 -1.09
N GLU A 453 37.73 5.90 -1.82
CA GLU A 453 37.90 6.99 -2.80
C GLU A 453 38.40 8.27 -2.13
N GLN A 454 37.74 8.73 -1.06
CA GLN A 454 38.16 9.92 -0.31
C GLN A 454 39.62 9.78 0.16
N ARG A 455 39.97 8.66 0.78
CA ARG A 455 41.31 8.44 1.32
C ARG A 455 42.37 8.32 0.23
N THR A 456 42.02 7.70 -0.90
CA THR A 456 42.92 7.62 -2.06
C THR A 456 43.18 9.02 -2.64
N ASN A 457 42.14 9.87 -2.73
CA ASN A 457 42.28 11.25 -3.17
C ASN A 457 43.16 12.08 -2.21
N GLU A 458 43.03 11.89 -0.91
CA GLU A 458 43.93 12.51 0.09
C GLU A 458 45.39 12.09 -0.10
N LEU A 459 45.64 10.78 -0.27
CA LEU A 459 47.00 10.26 -0.49
C LEU A 459 47.61 10.76 -1.79
N LEU A 460 46.83 10.85 -2.87
CA LEU A 460 47.26 11.43 -4.14
C LEU A 460 47.57 12.93 -4.01
N ALA A 461 46.78 13.69 -3.24
CA ALA A 461 47.09 15.09 -2.97
C ALA A 461 48.41 15.25 -2.19
N VAL A 462 48.67 14.36 -1.22
CA VAL A 462 49.94 14.34 -0.49
C VAL A 462 51.10 13.93 -1.39
N SER A 463 50.94 12.95 -2.27
CA SER A 463 52.01 12.55 -3.20
C SER A 463 52.35 13.68 -4.17
N VAL A 464 51.34 14.35 -4.75
CA VAL A 464 51.56 15.54 -5.60
C VAL A 464 52.30 16.64 -4.84
N TYR A 465 51.95 16.89 -3.58
CA TYR A 465 52.65 17.87 -2.75
C TYR A 465 54.12 17.49 -2.48
N VAL A 466 54.39 16.20 -2.22
CA VAL A 466 55.76 15.69 -2.01
C VAL A 466 56.57 15.75 -3.30
N ASP A 467 55.98 15.41 -4.45
CA ASP A 467 56.62 15.48 -5.76
C ASP A 467 56.97 16.93 -6.13
N VAL A 468 56.06 17.88 -5.87
CA VAL A 468 56.32 19.32 -6.05
C VAL A 468 57.42 19.83 -5.12
N LYS A 469 57.55 19.27 -3.91
CA LYS A 469 58.60 19.66 -2.96
C LYS A 469 59.97 19.08 -3.29
N ASN A 470 60.03 17.93 -3.96
CA ASN A 470 61.27 17.23 -4.30
C ASN A 470 61.80 17.54 -5.72
N ALA A 471 61.05 18.27 -6.54
CA ALA A 471 61.48 18.67 -7.88
C ALA A 471 62.14 20.07 -7.86
N ASP A 472 63.45 20.14 -8.12
CA ASP A 472 64.20 21.40 -8.31
C ASP A 472 63.93 22.07 -9.67
N GLU A 473 63.18 21.44 -10.58
CA GLU A 473 62.72 22.05 -11.84
C GLU A 473 61.23 21.78 -12.05
N VAL A 474 60.44 22.86 -12.16
CA VAL A 474 58.99 22.81 -12.31
C VAL A 474 58.63 22.57 -13.77
N GLU A 475 58.53 21.30 -14.19
CA GLU A 475 57.66 20.93 -15.31
C GLU A 475 56.24 20.69 -14.77
N THR A 476 55.36 21.67 -14.96
CA THR A 476 53.93 21.55 -14.73
C THR A 476 53.30 20.54 -15.70
N LYS A 477 53.39 19.24 -15.38
CA LYS A 477 52.40 18.27 -15.78
C LYS A 477 51.59 17.92 -14.55
N VAL A 478 50.56 18.71 -14.28
CA VAL A 478 49.51 18.36 -13.32
C VAL A 478 48.83 17.10 -13.88
N PRO A 479 49.04 15.90 -13.31
CA PRO A 479 48.22 14.77 -13.70
C PRO A 479 46.81 15.13 -13.23
N SER A 480 45.85 15.16 -14.17
CA SER A 480 44.45 15.41 -13.84
C SER A 480 44.06 14.61 -12.61
N LEU A 481 43.83 15.31 -11.50
CA LEU A 481 43.24 14.76 -10.29
C LEU A 481 41.98 14.01 -10.75
N LEU A 482 41.93 12.72 -10.46
CA LEU A 482 40.90 11.82 -10.96
C LEU A 482 39.52 12.33 -10.54
N GLY A 483 38.83 13.01 -11.45
CA GLY A 483 37.51 13.55 -11.22
C GLY A 483 37.49 14.73 -10.24
N LYS A 484 36.58 15.68 -10.50
CA LYS A 484 36.14 16.62 -9.48
C LYS A 484 35.79 15.80 -8.24
N GLY A 485 36.30 16.23 -7.08
CA GLY A 485 36.05 15.58 -5.78
C GLY A 485 34.57 15.32 -5.52
N PRO A 486 34.24 14.61 -4.43
CA PRO A 486 32.99 13.88 -4.26
C PRO A 486 31.83 14.74 -4.76
N ILE A 487 31.18 14.29 -5.83
CA ILE A 487 29.86 14.81 -6.17
C ILE A 487 29.10 14.71 -4.85
N PRO A 488 28.63 15.83 -4.27
CA PRO A 488 27.95 15.80 -3.00
C PRO A 488 26.92 14.69 -3.10
N ALA A 489 26.93 13.76 -2.12
CA ALA A 489 26.03 12.62 -2.10
C ALA A 489 24.70 13.10 -2.65
N PRO A 490 24.20 12.54 -3.78
CA PRO A 490 22.99 13.05 -4.40
C PRO A 490 22.02 13.21 -3.25
N GLN A 491 21.52 14.45 -3.05
CA GLN A 491 20.51 14.74 -2.04
C GLN A 491 19.59 13.54 -2.06
N GLN A 492 19.45 12.86 -0.89
CA GLN A 492 18.65 11.66 -0.70
C GLN A 492 17.69 11.57 -1.85
N LEU A 493 17.90 10.62 -2.78
CA LEU A 493 17.00 10.46 -3.91
C LEU A 493 15.62 10.56 -3.29
N LEU A 494 14.98 11.71 -3.51
CA LEU A 494 13.58 11.89 -3.27
C LEU A 494 13.07 11.00 -4.37
N ILE A 495 12.90 9.73 -4.02
CA ILE A 495 12.00 8.84 -4.70
C ILE A 495 10.66 9.53 -4.49
N MET A 496 10.41 10.57 -5.30
CA MET A 496 9.07 10.83 -5.75
C MET A 496 8.69 9.50 -6.36
N ALA A 497 7.85 8.77 -5.63
CA ALA A 497 6.99 7.78 -6.24
C ALA A 497 6.47 8.42 -7.54
N PRO A 498 6.56 7.73 -8.69
CA PRO A 498 6.11 8.28 -9.94
C PRO A 498 4.73 8.92 -9.74
N SER A 499 4.62 10.20 -10.08
CA SER A 499 3.35 10.90 -10.11
C SER A 499 2.43 10.10 -11.03
N THR A 500 1.41 9.46 -10.47
CA THR A 500 0.30 8.91 -11.23
C THR A 500 -0.53 10.07 -11.76
N GLY A 501 -0.09 10.66 -12.86
CA GLY A 501 -0.76 11.78 -13.48
C GLY A 501 -0.29 11.96 -14.90
N ASP A 502 -1.04 11.34 -15.81
CA ASP A 502 -1.31 11.74 -17.19
C ASP A 502 -0.19 12.48 -17.93
N GLU A 503 0.55 11.75 -18.76
CA GLU A 503 0.95 12.16 -20.11
C GLU A 503 1.81 11.05 -20.71
N TYR A 504 1.18 10.01 -21.27
CA TYR A 504 1.66 9.28 -22.46
C TYR A 504 0.47 8.46 -23.00
N ASP A 505 -0.27 9.10 -23.89
CA ASP A 505 -1.17 8.46 -24.82
C ASP A 505 -0.30 7.82 -25.92
N SER A 506 -0.10 6.50 -25.82
CA SER A 506 0.29 5.66 -26.96
C SER A 506 -0.16 4.22 -26.72
N ASP A 507 -1.33 3.90 -27.25
CA ASP A 507 -1.65 2.67 -27.98
C ASP A 507 -0.79 1.42 -27.69
N GLN A 508 -1.35 0.48 -26.92
CA GLN A 508 -1.61 -0.92 -27.30
C GLN A 508 -1.53 -1.88 -26.09
N GLY A 509 -2.66 -2.55 -25.82
CA GLY A 509 -2.67 -3.96 -25.41
C GLY A 509 -2.48 -4.29 -23.92
N SER A 510 -3.61 -4.60 -23.27
CA SER A 510 -3.75 -5.48 -22.09
C SER A 510 -3.10 -5.04 -20.77
N GLU A 511 -3.88 -4.33 -19.95
CA GLU A 511 -3.62 -4.19 -18.51
C GLU A 511 -4.43 -5.23 -17.71
N LEU A 512 -3.76 -6.30 -17.28
CA LEU A 512 -4.07 -7.00 -16.02
C LEU A 512 -2.97 -6.58 -15.05
N SER A 513 -3.24 -5.56 -14.25
CA SER A 513 -2.30 -5.02 -13.24
C SER A 513 -2.71 -5.44 -11.84
N ASP A 514 -1.70 -5.77 -11.03
CA ASP A 514 -1.68 -6.35 -9.67
C ASP A 514 -2.38 -5.53 -8.55
N GLU A 515 -3.30 -4.62 -8.87
CA GLU A 515 -4.01 -3.77 -7.90
C GLU A 515 -5.22 -4.45 -7.21
N GLU A 516 -5.59 -5.68 -7.57
CA GLU A 516 -6.78 -6.37 -7.00
C GLU A 516 -6.52 -7.08 -5.65
N ASN A 517 -5.28 -7.11 -5.14
CA ASN A 517 -4.94 -7.87 -3.93
C ASN A 517 -4.94 -7.07 -2.62
N ARG A 518 -5.35 -5.79 -2.62
CA ARG A 518 -5.49 -5.00 -1.38
C ARG A 518 -6.97 -4.86 -0.96
N PRO A 519 -7.31 -4.99 0.33
CA PRO A 519 -8.66 -4.73 0.81
C PRO A 519 -9.07 -3.28 0.50
N LEU A 520 -10.11 -3.10 -0.31
CA LEU A 520 -10.63 -1.79 -0.67
C LEU A 520 -11.29 -1.11 0.55
N THR A 521 -11.10 0.20 0.68
CA THR A 521 -11.83 0.99 1.68
C THR A 521 -13.32 1.11 1.31
N GLN A 522 -14.19 1.38 2.29
CA GLN A 522 -15.63 1.48 2.08
C GLN A 522 -16.01 2.54 1.02
N GLY A 523 -15.25 3.64 0.93
CA GLY A 523 -15.44 4.68 -0.08
C GLY A 523 -15.08 4.21 -1.49
N GLU A 524 -13.96 3.51 -1.63
CA GLU A 524 -13.50 2.95 -2.91
C GLU A 524 -14.42 1.84 -3.41
N LEU A 525 -14.94 0.99 -2.51
CA LEU A 525 -15.92 -0.04 -2.85
C LEU A 525 -17.23 0.57 -3.35
N LYS A 526 -17.73 1.62 -2.69
CA LYS A 526 -18.93 2.34 -3.13
C LYS A 526 -18.72 2.98 -4.50
N GLN A 527 -17.55 3.58 -4.75
CA GLN A 527 -17.22 4.14 -6.07
C GLN A 527 -17.08 3.05 -7.15
N ARG A 528 -16.45 1.92 -6.86
CA ARG A 528 -16.30 0.79 -7.80
C ARG A 528 -17.66 0.17 -8.15
N ILE A 529 -18.55 0.02 -7.17
CA ILE A 529 -19.94 -0.43 -7.38
C ILE A 529 -20.69 0.59 -8.24
N MET A 530 -20.64 1.88 -7.91
CA MET A 530 -21.32 2.92 -8.70
C MET A 530 -20.81 2.98 -10.14
N LYS A 531 -19.50 2.87 -10.34
CA LYS A 531 -18.87 2.85 -11.68
C LYS A 531 -19.24 1.57 -12.45
N GLY A 532 -19.40 0.44 -11.76
CA GLY A 532 -19.88 -0.82 -12.33
C GLY A 532 -21.36 -0.78 -12.72
N VAL A 533 -22.21 -0.16 -11.90
CA VAL A 533 -23.64 0.06 -12.21
C VAL A 533 -23.77 0.99 -13.42
N LEU A 534 -23.05 2.11 -13.44
CA LEU A 534 -23.04 3.04 -14.58
C LEU A 534 -22.51 2.40 -15.87
N LYS A 535 -21.48 1.54 -15.78
CA LYS A 535 -21.01 0.75 -16.94
C LYS A 535 -22.05 -0.28 -17.40
N LYS A 536 -22.78 -0.93 -16.48
CA LYS A 536 -23.86 -1.86 -16.82
C LYS A 536 -25.05 -1.15 -17.44
N GLU A 537 -25.44 0.02 -16.92
CA GLU A 537 -26.51 0.86 -17.50
C GLU A 537 -26.10 1.41 -18.87
N ALA A 538 -24.86 1.87 -19.05
CA ALA A 538 -24.35 2.31 -20.34
C ALA A 538 -24.21 1.15 -21.35
N ALA A 539 -23.85 -0.05 -20.90
CA ALA A 539 -23.81 -1.25 -21.74
C ALA A 539 -25.22 -1.76 -22.10
N ALA A 540 -26.20 -1.64 -21.19
CA ALA A 540 -27.60 -1.91 -21.44
C ALA A 540 -28.24 -0.87 -22.37
N ALA A 541 -27.76 0.37 -22.37
CA ALA A 541 -28.17 1.41 -23.32
C ALA A 541 -27.52 1.25 -24.71
N LYS A 542 -26.28 0.72 -24.79
CA LYS A 542 -25.55 0.48 -26.06
C LYS A 542 -25.95 -0.82 -26.76
N LYS A 543 -26.34 -1.87 -26.02
CA LYS A 543 -27.00 -3.03 -26.61
C LYS A 543 -28.48 -2.71 -26.71
N GLY A 544 -28.95 -2.34 -27.89
CA GLY A 544 -30.38 -2.28 -28.20
C GLY A 544 -31.03 -3.64 -27.96
N PHE A 545 -31.46 -3.89 -26.72
CA PHE A 545 -32.27 -5.04 -26.35
C PHE A 545 -33.72 -4.64 -26.58
N GLN A 546 -34.18 -4.80 -27.83
CA GLN A 546 -35.60 -4.92 -28.09
C GLN A 546 -36.08 -6.20 -27.40
N TYR A 547 -37.06 -6.09 -26.52
CA TYR A 547 -37.85 -7.24 -26.12
C TYR A 547 -38.58 -7.75 -27.36
N ASP A 548 -38.13 -8.88 -27.91
CA ASP A 548 -38.90 -9.59 -28.93
C ASP A 548 -40.08 -10.30 -28.23
N LEU A 549 -41.23 -9.63 -28.25
CA LEU A 549 -42.49 -10.13 -27.70
C LEU A 549 -43.28 -10.98 -28.73
N SER A 550 -42.65 -11.44 -29.82
CA SER A 550 -43.31 -12.28 -30.82
C SER A 550 -43.82 -13.62 -30.24
N GLY A 551 -43.07 -14.26 -29.33
CA GLY A 551 -43.46 -15.53 -28.70
C GLY A 551 -44.61 -15.44 -27.68
N ALA A 552 -44.98 -14.24 -27.21
CA ALA A 552 -46.03 -14.07 -26.20
C ALA A 552 -47.45 -14.03 -26.79
N LYS A 553 -47.59 -13.89 -28.12
CA LYS A 553 -48.90 -13.91 -28.80
C LYS A 553 -49.37 -15.32 -29.12
N ASP A 554 -48.47 -16.26 -29.39
CA ASP A 554 -48.83 -17.65 -29.75
C ASP A 554 -49.34 -18.46 -28.54
N LEU A 555 -48.82 -18.20 -27.34
CA LEU A 555 -49.28 -18.81 -26.09
C LEU A 555 -50.67 -18.34 -25.63
N LYS A 556 -51.16 -17.20 -26.15
CA LYS A 556 -52.51 -16.69 -25.84
C LYS A 556 -53.60 -17.27 -26.76
N GLN A 557 -53.24 -17.75 -27.95
CA GLN A 557 -54.20 -18.41 -28.85
C GLN A 557 -54.41 -19.89 -28.51
N GLN A 558 -53.38 -20.62 -28.05
CA GLN A 558 -53.55 -22.03 -27.65
C GLN A 558 -54.34 -22.24 -26.35
N LYS A 559 -54.43 -21.23 -25.47
CA LYS A 559 -55.24 -21.32 -24.23
C LYS A 559 -56.74 -21.06 -24.43
N GLN A 560 -57.19 -20.65 -25.61
CA GLN A 560 -58.62 -20.43 -25.91
C GLN A 560 -59.32 -21.64 -26.54
N THR A 561 -58.60 -22.73 -26.85
CA THR A 561 -59.17 -23.90 -27.54
C THR A 561 -59.00 -25.19 -26.75
N ILE A 562 -59.49 -25.27 -25.51
CA ILE A 562 -59.79 -26.55 -24.86
C ILE A 562 -61.15 -26.43 -24.13
N PRO A 563 -62.12 -27.35 -24.36
CA PRO A 563 -63.50 -27.17 -23.93
C PRO A 563 -63.69 -27.52 -22.44
N GLU A 564 -64.48 -26.70 -21.73
CA GLU A 564 -65.01 -27.03 -20.41
C GLU A 564 -65.84 -28.32 -20.45
N LYS A 565 -65.39 -29.36 -19.72
CA LYS A 565 -66.26 -30.46 -19.30
C LYS A 565 -66.25 -30.60 -17.77
N LYS A 566 -67.39 -30.19 -17.22
CA LYS A 566 -68.13 -30.75 -16.08
C LYS A 566 -67.44 -30.80 -14.71
N ARG A 567 -67.79 -29.77 -13.91
CA ARG A 567 -68.04 -29.90 -12.47
C ARG A 567 -69.28 -30.76 -12.20
N ALA A 568 -69.10 -31.86 -11.48
CA ALA A 568 -70.05 -32.54 -10.60
C ALA A 568 -69.21 -33.55 -9.80
N GLY A 569 -69.25 -33.69 -8.47
CA GLY A 569 -70.00 -33.09 -7.39
C GLY A 569 -69.74 -33.96 -6.15
N LYS A 570 -70.08 -33.42 -4.98
CA LYS A 570 -70.28 -34.09 -3.68
C LYS A 570 -69.07 -34.66 -2.91
N ARG A 571 -68.97 -34.09 -1.70
CA ARG A 571 -68.67 -34.66 -0.37
C ARG A 571 -67.28 -35.24 -0.13
#